data_AF-A0A257PKK3-F1
#
_entry.id   AF-A0A257PKK3-F1
#
_cell.length_a   1.000
_cell.length_b   1.000
_cell.length_c   1.000
_cell.angle_alpha   90.00
_cell.angle_beta   90.00
_cell.angle_gamma   90.00
#
_symmetry.space_group_name_H-M   'P 1'
#
loop_
_entity.id
_entity.type
_entity.pdbx_description
1 polymer ?
#
loop_
_entity_poly.entity_id
_entity_poly.type
_entity_poly.pdbx_seq_one_letter_code
_entity_poly.pdbx_strand_id
1 'polypeptide(L)'
;MAALSLGALGVVYGDIGTSPLYAFQTAFSPDHGVPYSADNILGVLSLIFWALTLIVLVKYVLLVLRADNDGEGGILALMALVMRRYAKGTRGRTAAITIGLVGASMFYGDSVITPAISVLSAIEGISVATPIFNDWIVPITAGILVGLFVVQKHGTALVGRFFGPIMLLWFTAIG
;
A
#
# COMPACT_ATOMS: atom_id res chain seq x y z
N MET A 1 -21.22 -12.85 6.82
CA MET A 1 -19.81 -13.26 6.59
C MET A 1 -19.32 -12.84 5.20
N ALA A 2 -19.93 -13.29 4.10
CA ALA A 2 -19.45 -12.99 2.73
C ALA A 2 -19.19 -11.49 2.43
N ALA A 3 -20.11 -10.59 2.81
CA ALA A 3 -19.93 -9.15 2.56
C ALA A 3 -18.77 -8.53 3.36
N LEU A 4 -18.55 -8.99 4.59
CA LEU A 4 -17.44 -8.52 5.44
C LEU A 4 -16.10 -9.08 4.95
N SER A 5 -16.07 -10.34 4.52
CA SER A 5 -14.91 -10.95 3.88
C SER A 5 -14.56 -10.24 2.57
N LEU A 6 -15.56 -9.92 1.74
CA LEU A 6 -15.35 -9.17 0.50
C LEU A 6 -14.82 -7.76 0.77
N GLY A 7 -15.32 -7.08 1.81
CA GLY A 7 -14.79 -5.78 2.24
C GLY A 7 -13.32 -5.88 2.68
N ALA A 8 -12.99 -6.86 3.53
CA ALA A 8 -11.63 -7.08 4.00
C ALA A 8 -10.65 -7.44 2.86
N LEU A 9 -11.06 -8.35 1.96
CA LEU A 9 -10.29 -8.68 0.77
C LEU A 9 -10.12 -7.46 -0.14
N GLY A 10 -11.18 -6.68 -0.35
CA GLY A 10 -11.12 -5.44 -1.13
C GLY A 10 -10.13 -4.43 -0.57
N VAL A 11 -10.05 -4.27 0.76
CA VAL A 11 -9.07 -3.36 1.37
C VAL A 11 -7.64 -3.86 1.16
N VAL A 12 -7.37 -5.14 1.44
CA VAL A 12 -6.01 -5.70 1.35
C VAL A 12 -5.53 -5.79 -0.09
N TYR A 13 -6.35 -6.31 -0.99
CA TYR A 13 -6.00 -6.45 -2.40
C TYR A 13 -6.14 -5.14 -3.17
N GLY A 14 -6.88 -4.16 -2.65
CA GLY A 14 -6.95 -2.82 -3.23
C GLY A 14 -5.61 -2.11 -3.25
N ASP A 15 -4.92 -2.13 -2.12
CA ASP A 15 -3.59 -1.55 -2.00
C ASP A 15 -2.60 -2.25 -2.98
N ILE A 16 -2.51 -3.57 -2.90
CA ILE A 16 -1.61 -4.38 -3.76
C ILE A 16 -1.93 -4.24 -5.25
N GLY A 17 -3.23 -4.22 -5.60
CA GLY A 17 -3.68 -4.23 -6.99
C GLY A 17 -3.52 -2.88 -7.70
N THR A 18 -3.47 -1.78 -6.95
CA THR A 18 -3.23 -0.45 -7.50
C THR A 18 -1.74 -0.09 -7.54
N SER A 19 -0.89 -0.76 -6.73
CA SER A 19 0.55 -0.49 -6.68
C SER A 19 1.30 -0.50 -8.02
N PRO A 20 1.00 -1.42 -8.96
CA PRO A 20 1.66 -1.39 -10.26
C PRO A 20 1.47 -0.08 -11.01
N LEU A 21 0.33 0.61 -10.87
CA LEU A 21 0.05 1.85 -11.60
C LEU A 21 1.07 2.95 -11.28
N TYR A 22 1.30 3.23 -10.00
CA TYR A 22 2.28 4.24 -9.60
C TYR A 22 3.73 3.74 -9.77
N ALA A 23 3.96 2.43 -9.63
CA ALA A 23 5.28 1.84 -9.86
C ALA A 23 5.71 2.00 -11.34
N PHE A 24 4.79 1.77 -12.27
CA PHE A 24 5.03 2.01 -13.70
C PHE A 24 5.27 3.48 -14.01
N GLN A 25 4.42 4.37 -13.48
CA GLN A 25 4.59 5.82 -13.69
C GLN A 25 5.94 6.32 -13.16
N THR A 26 6.36 5.84 -12.00
CA THR A 26 7.65 6.22 -11.41
C THR A 26 8.82 5.63 -12.21
N ALA A 27 8.73 4.36 -12.61
CA ALA A 27 9.77 3.69 -13.39
C ALA A 27 10.05 4.35 -14.75
N PHE A 28 9.02 4.95 -15.37
CA PHE A 28 9.13 5.63 -16.66
C PHE A 28 8.98 7.15 -16.56
N SER A 29 9.24 7.72 -15.37
CA SER A 29 9.21 9.17 -15.18
C SER A 29 10.25 9.87 -16.08
N PRO A 30 9.92 10.99 -16.74
CA PRO A 30 10.86 11.71 -17.60
C PRO A 30 12.13 12.20 -16.88
N ASP A 31 12.05 12.47 -15.58
CA ASP A 31 13.14 13.10 -14.83
C ASP A 31 14.17 12.10 -14.27
N HIS A 32 13.72 10.91 -13.90
CA HIS A 32 14.53 9.92 -13.16
C HIS A 32 14.24 8.46 -13.54
N GLY A 33 13.35 8.23 -14.50
CA GLY A 33 12.97 6.91 -14.97
C GLY A 33 13.84 6.40 -16.12
N VAL A 34 13.57 5.16 -16.53
CA VAL A 34 14.19 4.57 -17.72
C VAL A 34 13.40 4.99 -18.98
N PRO A 35 14.06 5.13 -20.14
CA PRO A 35 13.37 5.46 -21.38
C PRO A 35 12.34 4.39 -21.75
N TYR A 36 11.28 4.80 -22.46
CA TYR A 36 10.34 3.85 -23.06
C TYR A 36 11.05 3.03 -24.14
N SER A 37 11.34 1.77 -23.84
CA SER A 37 11.82 0.76 -24.79
C SER A 37 11.17 -0.57 -24.46
N ALA A 38 11.02 -1.45 -25.45
CA ALA A 38 10.44 -2.78 -25.24
C ALA A 38 11.19 -3.56 -24.16
N ASP A 39 12.52 -3.47 -24.16
CA ASP A 39 13.38 -4.14 -23.17
C ASP A 39 13.17 -3.59 -21.76
N ASN A 40 13.05 -2.27 -21.60
CA ASN A 40 12.81 -1.66 -20.30
C ASN A 40 11.41 -1.97 -19.76
N ILE A 41 10.40 -2.02 -20.63
CA ILE A 41 9.03 -2.41 -20.25
C ILE A 41 9.01 -3.85 -19.71
N LEU A 42 9.63 -4.78 -20.43
CA LEU A 42 9.74 -6.17 -19.98
C LEU A 42 10.58 -6.30 -18.70
N GLY A 43 11.64 -5.50 -18.57
CA GLY A 43 12.46 -5.43 -17.37
C GLY A 43 11.67 -5.00 -16.14
N VAL A 44 10.93 -3.90 -16.24
CA VAL A 44 10.09 -3.37 -15.14
C VAL A 44 8.96 -4.35 -14.80
N LEU A 45 8.28 -4.93 -15.79
CA LEU A 45 7.26 -5.96 -15.58
C LEU A 45 7.83 -7.17 -14.83
N SER A 46 9.01 -7.64 -15.23
CA SER A 46 9.71 -8.75 -14.57
C SER A 46 10.07 -8.42 -13.13
N LEU A 47 10.57 -7.20 -12.86
CA LEU A 47 10.87 -6.74 -11.51
C LEU A 47 9.63 -6.71 -10.62
N ILE A 48 8.51 -6.17 -11.12
CA ILE A 48 7.24 -6.15 -10.38
C ILE A 48 6.77 -7.59 -10.09
N PHE A 49 6.81 -8.46 -11.10
CA PHE A 49 6.41 -9.87 -10.95
C PHE A 49 7.26 -10.58 -9.88
N TRP A 50 8.58 -10.46 -9.93
CA TRP A 50 9.47 -11.09 -8.96
C TRP A 50 9.40 -10.45 -7.59
N ALA A 51 9.19 -9.13 -7.49
CA ALA A 51 9.00 -8.45 -6.21
C ALA A 51 7.72 -8.95 -5.51
N LEU A 52 6.59 -9.02 -6.22
CA LEU A 52 5.34 -9.55 -5.67
C LEU A 52 5.50 -11.03 -5.28
N THR A 53 6.16 -11.83 -6.11
CA THR A 53 6.39 -13.25 -5.82
C THR A 53 7.30 -13.44 -4.59
N LEU A 54 8.46 -12.80 -4.54
CA LEU A 54 9.42 -13.03 -3.46
C LEU A 54 9.02 -12.35 -2.16
N ILE A 55 8.48 -11.14 -2.22
CA ILE A 55 8.13 -10.36 -1.03
C ILE A 55 6.73 -10.75 -0.56
N VAL A 56 5.70 -10.53 -1.37
CA VAL A 56 4.30 -10.67 -0.94
C VAL A 56 3.90 -12.14 -0.82
N LEU A 57 4.36 -13.03 -1.71
CA LEU A 57 4.03 -14.45 -1.62
C LEU A 57 5.03 -15.19 -0.72
N VAL A 58 6.32 -15.25 -1.07
CA VAL A 58 7.28 -16.13 -0.38
C VAL A 58 7.64 -15.63 1.01
N LYS A 59 8.21 -14.43 1.15
CA LYS A 59 8.66 -13.88 2.44
C LYS A 59 7.51 -13.75 3.43
N TYR A 60 6.37 -13.21 2.98
CA TYR A 60 5.23 -13.00 3.86
C TYR A 60 4.62 -14.31 4.37
N VAL A 61 4.39 -15.30 3.48
CA VAL A 61 3.81 -16.59 3.90
C VAL A 61 4.77 -17.40 4.76
N LEU A 62 6.04 -17.47 4.40
CA LEU A 62 6.99 -18.33 5.10
C LEU A 62 7.48 -17.75 6.42
N LEU A 63 7.56 -16.43 6.53
CA LEU A 63 8.23 -15.75 7.64
C LEU A 63 7.28 -14.84 8.41
N VAL A 64 6.64 -13.89 7.72
CA VAL A 64 5.81 -12.86 8.40
C VAL A 64 4.57 -13.48 9.04
N LEU A 65 3.85 -14.37 8.35
CA LEU A 65 2.67 -15.02 8.91
C LEU A 65 2.99 -16.03 10.03
N ARG A 66 4.24 -16.48 10.14
CA ARG A 66 4.68 -17.34 11.26
C ARG A 66 5.13 -16.55 12.49
N ALA A 67 5.43 -15.27 12.29
CA ALA A 67 5.80 -14.36 13.35
C ALA A 67 4.52 -13.70 13.89
N ASP A 68 3.77 -14.43 14.70
CA ASP A 68 2.57 -13.95 15.38
C ASP A 68 2.79 -13.84 16.90
N ASN A 69 1.90 -13.08 17.55
CA ASN A 69 1.75 -13.02 18.99
C ASN A 69 0.28 -13.33 19.32
N ASP A 70 -0.01 -14.60 19.66
CA ASP A 70 -1.36 -15.10 19.95
C ASP A 70 -2.33 -14.90 18.76
N GLY A 71 -1.84 -15.07 17.53
CA GLY A 71 -2.62 -14.85 16.31
C GLY A 71 -2.71 -13.39 15.85
N GLU A 72 -2.14 -12.44 16.59
CA GLU A 72 -1.97 -11.05 16.14
C GLU A 72 -0.61 -10.87 15.45
N GLY A 73 -0.64 -10.38 14.21
CA GLY A 73 0.56 -10.09 13.42
C GLY A 73 0.95 -8.61 13.44
N GLY A 74 2.10 -8.31 12.83
CA GLY A 74 2.54 -6.94 12.60
C GLY A 74 3.48 -6.40 13.66
N ILE A 75 4.02 -5.21 13.38
CA ILE A 75 5.17 -4.69 14.13
C ILE A 75 4.84 -4.36 15.58
N LEU A 76 3.61 -3.90 15.86
CA LEU A 76 3.14 -3.59 17.21
C LEU A 76 2.94 -4.86 18.05
N ALA A 77 2.37 -5.91 17.45
CA ALA A 77 2.19 -7.21 18.11
C ALA A 77 3.53 -7.87 18.44
N LEU A 78 4.48 -7.84 17.50
CA LEU A 78 5.84 -8.35 17.70
C LEU A 78 6.64 -7.54 18.73
N MET A 79 6.48 -6.22 18.76
CA MET A 79 7.05 -5.39 19.82
C MET A 79 6.49 -5.77 21.20
N ALA A 80 5.17 -5.97 21.31
CA ALA A 80 4.54 -6.40 22.56
C ALA A 80 5.07 -7.76 23.04
N LEU A 81 5.27 -8.72 22.13
CA LEU A 81 5.88 -10.02 22.44
C LEU A 81 7.30 -9.87 23.00
N VAL A 82 8.14 -9.04 22.38
CA VAL A 82 9.50 -8.76 22.86
C VAL A 82 9.48 -8.13 24.26
N MET A 83 8.57 -7.17 24.51
CA MET A 83 8.45 -6.53 25.81
C MET A 83 8.02 -7.49 26.93
N ARG A 84 7.23 -8.53 26.60
CA ARG A 84 6.78 -9.58 27.52
C ARG A 84 7.85 -10.65 27.75
N ARG A 85 8.58 -11.07 26.70
CA ARG A 85 9.53 -12.19 26.76
C ARG A 85 10.88 -11.84 27.38
N TYR A 86 11.33 -10.58 27.26
CA TYR A 86 12.66 -10.17 27.74
C TYR A 86 12.59 -9.27 28.98
N ALA A 87 13.45 -9.57 29.97
CA ALA A 87 13.58 -8.77 31.18
C ALA A 87 13.99 -7.31 30.87
N LYS A 88 13.47 -6.36 31.65
CA LYS A 88 13.83 -4.93 31.55
C LYS A 88 15.35 -4.79 31.76
N GLY A 89 16.02 -4.00 30.92
CA GLY A 89 17.45 -3.71 31.03
C GLY A 89 18.38 -4.62 30.22
N THR A 90 17.87 -5.66 29.55
CA THR A 90 18.70 -6.47 28.63
C THR A 90 19.00 -5.69 27.35
N ARG A 91 20.27 -5.68 26.90
CA ARG A 91 20.69 -4.99 25.66
C ARG A 91 19.87 -5.45 24.44
N GLY A 92 19.55 -6.75 24.37
CA GLY A 92 18.73 -7.32 23.30
C GLY A 92 17.31 -6.76 23.25
N ARG A 93 16.68 -6.54 24.41
CA ARG A 93 15.34 -5.92 24.48
C ARG A 93 15.37 -4.47 24.01
N THR A 94 16.34 -3.68 24.48
CA THR A 94 16.46 -2.28 24.07
C THR A 94 16.66 -2.18 22.56
N ALA A 95 17.57 -2.97 21.99
CA ALA A 95 17.81 -3.00 20.56
C ALA A 95 16.54 -3.40 19.77
N ALA A 96 15.84 -4.45 20.18
CA ALA A 96 14.63 -4.90 19.49
C ALA A 96 13.48 -3.88 19.58
N ILE A 97 13.32 -3.19 20.70
CA ILE A 97 12.33 -2.10 20.84
C ILE A 97 12.71 -0.92 19.95
N THR A 98 13.99 -0.53 19.89
CA THR A 98 14.44 0.55 19.01
C THR A 98 14.18 0.21 17.54
N ILE A 99 14.51 -1.02 17.10
CA ILE A 99 14.20 -1.48 15.73
C ILE A 99 12.69 -1.46 15.48
N GLY A 100 11.89 -1.93 16.43
CA GLY A 100 10.44 -1.90 16.33
C GLY A 100 9.88 -0.48 16.21
N LEU A 101 10.40 0.47 17.00
CA LEU A 101 9.99 1.87 16.96
C LEU A 101 10.34 2.52 15.61
N VAL A 102 11.53 2.23 15.08
CA VAL A 102 11.93 2.67 13.73
C VAL A 102 11.00 2.10 12.67
N GLY A 103 10.68 0.80 12.73
CA GLY A 103 9.75 0.24 11.77
C GLY A 103 8.32 0.81 11.92
N ALA A 104 7.88 1.16 13.14
CA ALA A 104 6.57 1.75 13.37
C ALA A 104 6.49 3.18 12.82
N SER A 105 7.57 3.96 12.91
CA SER A 105 7.62 5.28 12.28
C SER A 105 7.66 5.19 10.75
N MET A 106 8.36 4.21 10.19
CA MET A 106 8.35 3.95 8.75
C MET A 106 6.94 3.55 8.27
N PHE A 107 6.24 2.68 9.01
CA PHE A 107 4.86 2.30 8.71
C PHE A 107 3.90 3.50 8.80
N TYR A 108 4.10 4.39 9.78
CA TYR A 108 3.32 5.62 9.86
C TYR A 108 3.57 6.53 8.66
N GLY A 109 4.82 6.67 8.23
CA GLY A 109 5.17 7.41 7.00
C GLY A 109 4.48 6.84 5.76
N ASP A 110 4.55 5.52 5.58
CA ASP A 110 3.90 4.81 4.48
C ASP A 110 2.37 5.03 4.47
N SER A 111 1.73 4.98 5.64
CA SER A 111 0.29 5.22 5.77
C SER A 111 -0.18 6.62 5.34
N VAL A 112 0.73 7.61 5.34
CA VAL A 112 0.46 8.98 4.89
C VAL A 112 0.77 9.14 3.40
N ILE A 113 1.84 8.49 2.91
CA ILE A 113 2.32 8.63 1.54
C ILE A 113 1.42 7.86 0.56
N THR A 114 1.02 6.64 0.90
CA THR A 114 0.30 5.75 -0.03
C THR A 114 -1.02 6.32 -0.54
N PRO A 115 -1.91 6.92 0.27
CA PRO A 115 -3.11 7.57 -0.23
C PRO A 115 -2.82 8.73 -1.18
N ALA A 116 -1.77 9.51 -0.90
CA ALA A 116 -1.40 10.66 -1.72
C ALA A 116 -0.88 10.23 -3.09
N ILE A 117 0.06 9.29 -3.13
CA ILE A 117 0.63 8.77 -4.39
C ILE A 117 -0.45 8.05 -5.20
N SER A 118 -1.26 7.20 -4.56
CA SER A 118 -2.29 6.43 -5.28
C SER A 118 -3.33 7.32 -5.96
N VAL A 119 -3.81 8.37 -5.29
CA VAL A 119 -4.78 9.31 -5.90
C VAL A 119 -4.11 10.16 -6.97
N LEU A 120 -2.89 10.65 -6.72
CA LEU A 120 -2.14 11.43 -7.70
C LEU A 120 -1.92 10.64 -8.99
N SER A 121 -1.42 9.41 -8.87
CA SER A 121 -1.18 8.50 -9.98
C SER A 121 -2.45 8.15 -10.75
N ALA A 122 -3.58 8.00 -10.07
CA ALA A 122 -4.87 7.78 -10.73
C ALA A 122 -5.29 8.98 -11.59
N ILE A 123 -5.11 10.21 -11.09
CA ILE A 123 -5.43 11.44 -11.84
C ILE A 123 -4.45 11.67 -12.99
N GLU A 124 -3.16 11.43 -12.78
CA GLU A 124 -2.15 11.47 -13.84
C GLU A 124 -2.44 10.45 -14.95
N GLY A 125 -2.96 9.27 -14.59
CA GLY A 125 -3.39 8.26 -15.56
C GLY A 125 -4.51 8.76 -16.49
N ILE A 126 -5.40 9.63 -16.02
CA ILE A 126 -6.47 10.22 -16.84
C ILE A 126 -5.88 11.21 -17.86
N SER A 127 -4.83 11.95 -17.49
CA SER A 127 -4.17 12.92 -18.38
C SER A 127 -3.52 12.30 -19.62
N VAL A 128 -3.22 10.99 -19.59
CA VAL A 128 -2.76 10.23 -20.76
C VAL A 128 -3.82 10.23 -21.88
N ALA A 129 -5.11 10.16 -21.52
CA ALA A 129 -6.21 10.18 -22.47
C ALA A 129 -6.69 11.61 -22.79
N THR A 130 -6.62 12.53 -21.82
CA THR A 130 -7.08 13.92 -21.96
C THR A 130 -6.08 14.91 -21.33
N PRO A 131 -5.15 15.50 -22.11
CA PRO A 131 -4.09 16.38 -21.58
C PRO A 131 -4.57 17.71 -20.97
N ILE A 132 -5.87 18.02 -21.09
CA ILE A 132 -6.48 19.26 -20.56
C ILE A 132 -6.34 19.34 -19.03
N PHE A 133 -6.19 18.21 -18.34
CA PHE A 133 -6.14 18.17 -16.89
C PHE A 133 -4.75 18.43 -16.28
N ASN A 134 -3.69 18.62 -17.07
CA ASN A 134 -2.31 18.71 -16.56
C ASN A 134 -2.11 19.76 -15.45
N ASP A 135 -2.64 20.98 -15.63
CA ASP A 135 -2.54 22.04 -14.62
C ASP A 135 -3.47 21.82 -13.41
N TRP A 136 -4.44 20.90 -13.55
CA TRP A 136 -5.45 20.60 -12.54
C TRP A 136 -5.18 19.30 -11.76
N ILE A 137 -4.14 18.54 -12.11
CA ILE A 137 -3.79 17.26 -11.45
C ILE A 137 -3.67 17.45 -9.94
N VAL A 138 -2.83 18.40 -9.51
CA VAL A 138 -2.56 18.66 -8.07
C VAL A 138 -3.80 19.20 -7.35
N PRO A 139 -4.51 20.25 -7.85
CA PRO A 139 -5.74 20.72 -7.23
C PRO A 139 -6.83 19.65 -7.11
N ILE A 140 -7.04 18.83 -8.14
CA ILE A 140 -8.05 17.76 -8.14
C ILE A 140 -7.66 16.70 -7.10
N THR A 141 -6.40 16.27 -7.09
CA THR A 141 -5.88 15.29 -6.12
C THR A 141 -6.09 15.77 -4.69
N ALA A 142 -5.72 17.03 -4.40
CA ALA A 142 -5.92 17.62 -3.08
C ALA A 142 -7.41 17.70 -2.72
N GLY A 143 -8.27 18.09 -3.66
CA GLY A 143 -9.72 18.12 -3.46
C GLY A 143 -10.32 16.75 -3.14
N ILE A 144 -9.88 15.69 -3.86
CA ILE A 144 -10.30 14.32 -3.62
C ILE A 144 -9.86 13.85 -2.23
N LEU A 145 -8.59 14.07 -1.86
CA LEU A 145 -8.07 13.68 -0.54
C LEU A 145 -8.82 14.39 0.59
N VAL A 146 -9.02 15.70 0.49
CA VAL A 146 -9.79 16.47 1.48
C VAL A 146 -11.23 15.94 1.57
N GLY A 147 -11.90 15.71 0.43
CA GLY A 147 -13.24 15.14 0.39
C GLY A 147 -13.32 13.77 1.06
N LEU A 148 -12.39 12.88 0.74
CA LEU A 148 -12.29 11.55 1.35
C LEU A 148 -12.10 11.62 2.86
N PHE A 149 -11.16 12.43 3.34
CA PHE A 149 -10.91 12.58 4.78
C PHE A 149 -12.08 13.24 5.52
N VAL A 150 -12.78 14.19 4.89
CA VAL A 150 -14.00 14.80 5.44
C VAL A 150 -15.13 13.79 5.58
N VAL A 151 -15.26 12.84 4.66
CA VAL A 151 -16.25 11.76 4.76
C VAL A 151 -15.85 10.75 5.84
N GLN A 152 -14.57 10.39 5.91
CA GLN A 152 -14.05 9.42 6.89
C GLN A 152 -14.24 9.86 8.35
N LYS A 153 -14.31 11.18 8.63
CA LYS A 153 -14.55 11.69 9.99
C LYS A 153 -15.89 11.22 10.61
N HIS A 154 -16.88 10.88 9.77
CA HIS A 154 -18.19 10.39 10.22
C HIS A 154 -18.23 8.85 10.40
N GLY A 155 -17.09 8.17 10.20
CA GLY A 155 -16.95 6.73 10.34
C GLY A 155 -16.40 6.09 9.07
N THR A 156 -15.40 5.23 9.24
CA THR A 156 -14.77 4.47 8.15
C THR A 156 -15.66 3.34 7.61
N ALA A 157 -16.73 2.99 8.34
CA ALA A 157 -17.66 1.92 7.95
C ALA A 157 -18.39 2.20 6.63
N LEU A 158 -18.72 3.47 6.35
CA LEU A 158 -19.40 3.85 5.11
C LEU A 158 -18.47 3.64 3.91
N VAL A 159 -17.23 4.14 4.02
CA VAL A 159 -16.20 4.00 2.98
C VAL A 159 -15.84 2.53 2.77
N GLY A 160 -15.59 1.79 3.85
CA GLY A 160 -15.25 0.36 3.80
C GLY A 160 -16.32 -0.52 3.14
N ARG A 161 -17.60 -0.12 3.18
CA ARG A 161 -18.69 -0.84 2.50
C ARG A 161 -18.62 -0.72 0.97
N PHE A 162 -18.10 0.39 0.43
CA PHE A 162 -17.97 0.59 -1.01
C PHE A 162 -16.66 0.01 -1.58
N PHE A 163 -15.62 -0.12 -0.76
CA PHE A 163 -14.31 -0.62 -1.19
C PHE A 163 -14.36 -2.01 -1.84
N GLY A 164 -15.02 -2.98 -1.20
CA GLY A 164 -15.13 -4.35 -1.73
C GLY A 164 -15.73 -4.42 -3.15
N PRO A 165 -16.93 -3.86 -3.38
CA PRO A 165 -17.55 -3.82 -4.71
C PRO A 165 -16.73 -3.05 -5.74
N ILE A 166 -16.14 -1.90 -5.39
CA ILE A 166 -15.30 -1.11 -6.30
C ILE A 166 -14.07 -1.91 -6.72
N MET A 167 -13.42 -2.59 -5.77
CA MET A 167 -12.25 -3.40 -6.08
C MET A 167 -12.59 -4.61 -6.94
N LEU A 168 -13.74 -5.23 -6.72
CA LEU A 168 -14.20 -6.31 -7.58
C LEU A 168 -14.43 -5.79 -9.02
N LEU A 169 -15.07 -4.62 -9.17
CA LEU A 169 -15.24 -3.98 -10.46
C LEU A 169 -13.89 -3.63 -11.11
N TRP A 170 -12.94 -3.14 -10.33
CA TRP A 170 -11.58 -2.84 -10.78
C TRP A 170 -10.89 -4.10 -11.31
N PHE A 171 -10.81 -5.16 -10.50
CA PHE A 171 -10.14 -6.40 -10.90
C PHE A 171 -10.83 -7.06 -12.11
N THR A 172 -12.15 -7.03 -12.18
CA THR A 172 -12.88 -7.54 -13.36
C THR A 172 -12.67 -6.69 -14.61
N ALA A 173 -12.42 -5.38 -14.47
CA ALA A 173 -12.12 -4.51 -15.60
C ALA A 173 -10.71 -4.74 -16.16
N ILE A 174 -9.73 -5.06 -15.31
CA ILE A 174 -8.34 -5.29 -15.74
C ILE A 174 -8.05 -6.74 -16.16
N GLY A 175 -8.89 -7.71 -15.74
CA GLY A 175 -8.82 -9.11 -16.18
C GLY A 175 -8.08 -10.02 -15.21
#